data_AF-A0A661P3Z3-F1
#
_entry.id   AF-A0A661P3Z3-F1
#
_cell.length_a   1.000
_cell.length_b   1.000
_cell.length_c   1.000
_cell.angle_alpha   90.00
_cell.angle_beta   90.00
_cell.angle_gamma   90.00
#
_symmetry.space_group_name_H-M   'P 1'
#
loop_
_entity.id
_entity.type
_entity.pdbx_description
1 polymer ?
#
loop_
_entity_poly.entity_id
_entity_poly.type
_entity_poly.pdbx_seq_one_letter_code
_entity_poly.pdbx_strand_id
1 'polypeptide(L)' 'NSSQTEIVEDYLTPYVENLFVKYDAEIEIDLKKFEEIKFSNIDMMAFQTDQPFPVVVPSFPLLTNKNRLDYGKILNANKK' A
#
# COMPACT_ATOMS: atom_id res chain seq x y z
N ASN A 1 -4.08 -5.91 20.53
CA ASN A 1 -4.16 -4.71 19.69
C ASN A 1 -2.93 -3.81 19.78
N SER A 2 -2.26 -3.66 20.93
CA SER A 2 -1.02 -2.86 21.05
C SER A 2 0.16 -3.42 20.24
N SER A 3 0.34 -4.75 20.23
CA SER A 3 1.50 -5.40 19.61
C SER A 3 1.61 -5.25 18.08
N GLN A 4 0.49 -5.14 17.35
CA GLN A 4 0.53 -5.00 15.89
C GLN A 4 0.89 -3.58 15.48
N THR A 5 0.36 -2.58 16.19
CA THR A 5 0.69 -1.17 15.99
C THR A 5 2.15 -0.89 16.32
N GLU A 6 2.66 -1.46 17.42
CA GLU A 6 4.07 -1.39 17.80
C GLU A 6 4.99 -1.95 16.69
N ILE A 7 4.67 -3.10 16.10
CA ILE A 7 5.44 -3.66 14.98
C ILE A 7 5.43 -2.72 13.75
N VAL A 8 4.30 -2.10 13.46
CA VAL A 8 4.18 -1.15 12.35
C VAL A 8 5.05 0.07 12.62
N GLU A 9 4.92 0.68 13.79
CA GLU A 9 5.58 1.94 14.15
C GLU A 9 7.07 1.78 14.36
N ASP A 10 7.50 0.73 15.07
CA ASP A 10 8.89 0.57 15.49
C ASP A 10 9.77 -0.11 14.44
N TYR A 11 9.17 -0.89 13.52
CA TYR A 11 9.93 -1.69 12.57
C TYR A 11 9.56 -1.42 11.10
N LEU A 12 8.28 -1.53 10.73
CA LEU A 12 7.88 -1.44 9.33
C LEU A 12 8.00 0.00 8.79
N THR A 13 7.53 0.99 9.55
CA THR A 13 7.57 2.39 9.13
C THR A 13 9.00 2.88 8.91
N PRO A 14 9.95 2.74 9.85
CA PRO A 14 11.33 3.17 9.63
C PRO A 14 12.01 2.44 8.46
N TYR A 15 11.74 1.14 8.30
CA TYR A 15 12.27 0.37 7.19
C TYR A 15 11.80 0.91 5.83
N VAL A 16 10.49 1.17 5.70
CA VAL A 16 9.89 1.70 4.48
C VAL A 16 10.35 3.14 4.20
N GLU A 17 10.47 3.99 5.23
CA GLU A 17 10.98 5.35 5.06
C GLU A 17 12.42 5.39 4.56
N ASN A 18 13.28 4.49 5.05
CA ASN A 18 14.64 4.34 4.53
C ASN A 18 14.66 3.95 3.05
N LEU A 19 13.72 3.10 2.60
CA LEU A 19 13.59 2.74 1.19
C LEU A 19 13.12 3.93 0.35
N PHE A 20 12.15 4.70 0.84
CA PHE A 20 11.68 5.88 0.13
C PHE A 20 12.79 6.91 -0.06
N VAL A 21 13.56 7.20 1.00
CA VAL A 21 14.71 8.12 0.90
C VAL A 21 15.76 7.60 -0.08
N LYS A 22 16.08 6.29 -0.02
CA LYS A 22 17.10 5.68 -0.87
C LYS A 22 16.76 5.76 -2.36
N TYR A 23 15.49 5.58 -2.71
CA TYR A 23 15.04 5.52 -4.11
C TYR A 23 14.24 6.75 -4.56
N ASP A 24 14.25 7.83 -3.77
CA ASP A 24 13.46 9.04 -4.01
C ASP A 24 13.61 9.58 -5.45
N ALA A 25 14.85 9.60 -5.95
CA ALA A 25 15.16 10.09 -7.28
C ALA A 25 14.60 9.22 -8.43
N GLU A 26 14.32 7.94 -8.16
CA GLU A 26 13.87 6.91 -9.10
C GLU A 26 12.35 6.68 -9.02
N ILE A 27 11.69 7.11 -7.94
CA ILE A 27 10.26 6.91 -7.75
C ILE A 27 9.49 7.96 -8.54
N GLU A 28 8.67 7.49 -9.50
CA GLU A 28 7.77 8.32 -10.29
C GLU A 28 6.31 7.96 -10.00
N ILE A 29 5.48 8.97 -9.75
CA ILE A 29 4.12 8.80 -9.26
C ILE A 29 3.12 9.41 -10.24
N ASP A 30 2.22 8.57 -10.76
CA ASP A 30 1.10 8.99 -11.60
C ASP A 30 -0.16 9.22 -10.76
N LEU A 31 -0.29 10.43 -10.21
CA LEU A 31 -1.42 10.79 -9.36
C LEU A 31 -2.76 10.74 -10.12
N LYS A 32 -2.74 10.99 -11.44
CA LYS A 32 -3.95 10.98 -12.27
C LYS A 32 -4.53 9.56 -12.35
N LYS A 33 -3.69 8.56 -12.64
CA LYS A 33 -4.14 7.15 -12.64
C LYS A 33 -4.60 6.70 -11.25
N PHE A 34 -3.93 7.16 -10.20
CA PHE A 34 -4.32 6.83 -8.83
C PHE A 34 -5.74 7.35 -8.52
N GLU A 35 -6.06 8.58 -8.90
CA GLU A 35 -7.40 9.18 -8.72
C GLU A 35 -8.48 8.50 -9.58
N GLU A 36 -8.10 7.85 -10.68
CA GLU A 36 -9.01 7.06 -11.52
C GLU A 36 -9.39 5.70 -10.89
N ILE A 37 -8.66 5.24 -9.86
CA ILE A 37 -8.97 3.98 -9.15
C ILE A 37 -10.31 4.12 -8.42
N LYS A 38 -11.22 3.18 -8.66
CA LYS A 38 -12.51 3.07 -7.97
C LYS A 38 -12.58 1.76 -7.21
N PHE A 39 -12.96 1.82 -5.94
CA PHE A 39 -13.26 0.61 -5.18
C PHE A 39 -14.50 -0.06 -5.75
N SER A 40 -14.42 -1.36 -6.03
CA SER A 40 -15.59 -2.16 -6.35
C SER A 40 -16.32 -2.54 -5.08
N ASN A 41 -17.65 -2.56 -5.14
CA ASN A 41 -18.49 -3.15 -4.09
C ASN A 41 -18.52 -4.70 -4.17
N ILE A 42 -17.61 -5.30 -4.93
CA ILE A 42 -17.49 -6.76 -5.06
C ILE A 42 -16.52 -7.22 -3.97
N ASP A 43 -17.00 -8.12 -3.10
CA ASP A 43 -16.15 -8.73 -2.10
C ASP A 43 -15.08 -9.61 -2.76
N MET A 44 -13.82 -9.44 -2.35
CA MET A 44 -12.72 -10.26 -2.84
C MET A 44 -12.77 -11.64 -2.18
N MET A 45 -13.14 -12.66 -2.95
CA MET A 45 -13.07 -14.07 -2.53
C MET A 45 -11.88 -14.75 -3.22
N ALA A 46 -10.97 -15.33 -2.44
CA ALA A 46 -9.87 -16.14 -2.97
C ALA A 46 -10.19 -17.63 -2.80
N PHE A 47 -9.93 -18.42 -3.85
CA PHE A 47 -10.10 -19.87 -3.82
C PHE A 47 -8.75 -20.59 -3.75
N GLN A 48 -8.58 -21.50 -2.78
CA GLN A 48 -7.45 -22.42 -2.70
C GLN A 48 -7.93 -23.83 -3.04
N THR A 49 -7.62 -24.30 -4.26
CA THR A 49 -8.19 -25.53 -4.83
C THR A 49 -7.77 -26.83 -4.13
N ASP A 50 -6.71 -26.81 -3.33
CA ASP A 50 -6.10 -28.01 -2.74
C ASP A 50 -6.20 -28.07 -1.20
N GLN A 51 -7.13 -27.31 -0.59
CA GLN A 51 -7.34 -27.27 0.85
C GLN A 51 -8.77 -27.66 1.25
N PRO A 52 -9.00 -28.28 2.43
CA PRO A 52 -10.34 -28.68 2.90
C PRO A 52 -11.33 -27.52 3.04
N PHE A 53 -10.83 -26.28 3.16
CA PHE A 53 -11.61 -25.04 3.25
C PHE A 53 -11.14 -24.09 2.13
N PRO A 54 -11.69 -24.22 0.91
CA PRO A 54 -11.12 -23.56 -0.27
C PRO A 54 -11.48 -22.07 -0.34
N VAL A 55 -12.48 -21.59 0.40
CA VAL A 55 -12.85 -20.17 0.40
C VAL A 55 -12.04 -19.45 1.47
N VAL A 56 -11.16 -18.56 1.04
CA VAL A 56 -10.27 -17.81 1.92
C VAL A 56 -10.60 -16.33 1.75
N VAL A 57 -10.94 -15.68 2.86
CA VAL A 57 -11.00 -14.22 2.91
C VAL A 57 -9.55 -13.73 2.99
N PRO A 58 -9.05 -12.97 2.01
CA PRO A 58 -7.70 -12.45 2.08
C PRO A 58 -7.58 -11.54 3.30
N SER A 59 -6.46 -11.65 4.02
CA SER A 59 -6.12 -10.69 5.07
C SER A 59 -6.09 -9.30 4.43
N PHE A 60 -6.97 -8.41 4.89
CA PHE A 60 -7.01 -7.02 4.43
C PHE A 60 -5.62 -6.38 4.65
N PRO A 61 -5.16 -5.46 3.79
CA PRO A 61 -3.80 -4.94 3.83
C PRO A 61 -3.39 -4.45 5.22
N LEU A 62 -2.14 -4.74 5.58
CA LEU A 62 -1.52 -4.21 6.80
C LEU A 62 -1.61 -2.68 6.81
N LEU A 63 -2.04 -2.14 7.94
CA LEU A 63 -2.07 -0.70 8.19
C LEU A 63 -0.65 -0.15 8.04
N THR A 64 -0.44 0.69 7.02
CA THR A 64 0.64 1.68 7.02
C THR A 64 0.09 2.95 7.64
N ASN A 65 0.83 3.56 8.57
CA ASN A 65 0.49 4.89 9.09
C ASN A 65 1.01 6.03 8.16
N LYS A 66 1.74 5.69 7.09
CA LYS A 66 2.26 6.66 6.11
C LYS A 66 1.18 6.99 5.08
N ASN A 67 0.57 8.16 5.21
CA ASN A 67 -0.43 8.69 4.28
C ASN A 67 0.04 9.93 3.50
N ARG A 68 1.25 10.42 3.78
CA ARG A 68 1.85 11.57 3.11
C ARG A 68 2.64 11.14 1.89
N LEU A 69 2.47 11.88 0.80
CA LEU A 69 3.24 11.74 -0.43
C LEU A 69 4.40 12.77 -0.40
N ASP A 70 5.40 12.49 0.42
CA ASP A 70 6.58 13.33 0.65
C ASP A 70 7.87 12.78 0.02
N TYR A 71 7.73 11.88 -0.95
CA TYR A 71 8.80 11.22 -1.69
C TYR A 71 8.46 11.11 -3.19
N GLY A 72 9.48 10.90 -4.02
CA GLY A 72 9.36 10.71 -5.45
C GLY A 72 8.99 11.98 -6.23
N LYS A 73 8.74 11.81 -7.52
CA LYS A 73 8.35 12.89 -8.44
C LYS A 73 6.97 12.62 -9.03
N ILE A 74 6.10 13.63 -9.02
CA ILE A 74 4.79 13.53 -9.65
C ILE A 74 4.93 13.78 -11.16
N LEU A 75 4.61 12.77 -11.98
CA LEU A 75 4.76 12.82 -13.43
C LEU A 75 3.92 13.92 -14.11
N ASN A 76 2.75 14.21 -13.55
CA ASN A 76 1.75 15.10 -14.15
C ASN A 76 1.68 16.49 -13.46
N ALA A 77 2.67 16.87 -12.66
CA ALA A 77 2.64 18.09 -11.85
C ALA A 77 2.46 19.40 -12.65
N ASN A 78 2.68 19.39 -13.97
CA ASN A 78 2.71 20.58 -14.82
C ASN A 78 1.76 20.55 -16.03
N LYS A 79 0.78 19.65 -16.10
CA LYS A 79 -0.25 19.70 -17.16
C LYS A 79 -1.49 20.44 -16.67
N LYS A 80 -1.44 21.77 -16.71
CA LYS A 80 -2.64 22.62 -16.74
C LYS A 80 -3.22 22.67 -18.14
#